data_AF-A0A1G1IBF9-F1
#
_entry.id   AF-A0A1G1IBF9-F1
#
_cell.length_a   1.000
_cell.length_b   1.000
_cell.length_c   1.000
_cell.angle_alpha   90.00
_cell.angle_beta   90.00
_cell.angle_gamma   90.00
#
_symmetry.space_group_name_H-M   'P 1'
#
loop_
_entity.id
_entity.type
_entity.pdbx_description
1 polymer ?
#
loop_
_entity_poly.entity_id
_entity_poly.type
_entity_poly.pdbx_seq_one_letter_code
_entity_poly.pdbx_strand_id
1 'polypeptide(L)'
;MMKLTTWMHGVLFVGIAGLAMMVSGCGEGGEGPIVAPPDPPAEYADKHMPAGWWADDKIVEEGRKLFIGETNPDVNCASCHGKDGKPVKAGARDFRVADRMKLYSDSVWFWRISEGVPNTKMKAWKSKLPEEDRWKLVAFERNFGLKGQEWDASKKAWVPVGSVAAAPAADAKDAKKGAKKGATPAGGKKK
;
A
#
# COMPACT_ATOMS: atom_id res chain seq x y z
N MET A 1 -37.65 -29.54 -68.72
CA MET A 1 -38.76 -30.19 -67.97
C MET A 1 -38.22 -31.47 -67.35
N MET A 2 -38.11 -31.53 -66.02
CA MET A 2 -38.32 -32.71 -65.18
C MET A 2 -37.87 -32.34 -63.76
N LYS A 3 -38.85 -32.38 -62.85
CA LYS A 3 -38.77 -31.98 -61.44
C LYS A 3 -38.03 -33.08 -60.66
N LEU A 4 -37.03 -32.73 -59.85
CA LEU A 4 -36.54 -33.62 -58.79
C LEU A 4 -37.23 -33.29 -57.47
N THR A 5 -37.71 -34.37 -56.87
CA THR A 5 -38.67 -34.46 -55.80
C THR A 5 -38.01 -34.27 -54.43
N THR A 6 -38.63 -33.44 -53.61
CA THR A 6 -38.39 -33.28 -52.17
C THR A 6 -38.57 -34.62 -51.45
N TRP A 7 -37.64 -34.99 -50.57
CA TRP A 7 -37.94 -35.94 -49.49
C TRP A 7 -37.32 -35.49 -48.17
N MET A 8 -38.23 -35.30 -47.22
CA MET A 8 -38.05 -34.73 -45.90
C MET A 8 -38.10 -35.90 -44.91
N HIS A 9 -37.00 -36.15 -44.21
CA HIS A 9 -36.94 -36.95 -42.98
C HIS A 9 -36.06 -36.10 -42.05
N GLY A 10 -36.54 -35.62 -40.90
CA GLY A 10 -37.19 -36.38 -39.85
C GLY A 10 -36.21 -36.42 -38.67
N VAL A 11 -36.45 -35.52 -37.71
CA VAL A 11 -35.64 -35.16 -36.55
C VAL A 11 -35.25 -36.34 -35.66
N LEU A 12 -34.01 -36.36 -35.15
CA LEU A 12 -33.74 -36.78 -33.77
C LEU A 12 -32.45 -36.13 -33.23
N PHE A 13 -32.59 -34.95 -32.64
CA PHE A 13 -31.57 -34.37 -31.74
C PHE A 13 -31.68 -35.09 -30.40
N VAL A 14 -30.80 -36.05 -30.13
CA VAL A 14 -30.58 -36.59 -28.78
C VAL A 14 -29.40 -35.85 -28.18
N GLY A 15 -29.70 -34.94 -27.26
CA GLY A 15 -28.71 -34.22 -26.48
C GLY A 15 -28.02 -35.14 -25.49
N ILE A 16 -26.69 -35.07 -25.45
CA ILE A 16 -25.90 -35.42 -24.28
C ILE A 16 -25.31 -34.12 -23.77
N ALA A 17 -26.04 -33.54 -22.80
CA ALA A 17 -25.53 -32.54 -21.89
C ALA A 17 -24.97 -33.26 -20.66
N GLY A 18 -23.84 -32.76 -20.15
CA GLY A 18 -23.22 -33.18 -18.89
C GLY A 18 -21.94 -33.97 -19.14
N LEU A 19 -20.79 -33.64 -18.55
CA LEU A 19 -20.52 -32.82 -17.38
C LEU A 19 -19.04 -32.44 -17.47
N ALA A 20 -18.73 -31.24 -17.95
CA ALA A 20 -17.40 -30.67 -17.73
C ALA A 20 -17.34 -30.28 -16.27
N MET A 21 -16.79 -31.16 -15.43
CA MET A 21 -16.40 -30.78 -14.07
C MET A 21 -15.34 -29.69 -14.20
N MET A 22 -15.79 -28.43 -14.08
CA MET A 22 -14.93 -27.32 -13.73
C MET A 22 -14.15 -27.74 -12.49
N VAL A 23 -12.84 -27.91 -12.65
CA VAL A 23 -11.90 -27.84 -11.54
C VAL A 23 -12.14 -26.49 -10.89
N SER A 24 -12.85 -26.50 -9.76
CA SER A 24 -12.88 -25.40 -8.82
C SER A 24 -11.44 -25.22 -8.34
N GLY A 25 -10.69 -24.39 -9.05
CA GLY A 25 -9.46 -23.85 -8.53
C GLY A 25 -9.77 -23.24 -7.17
N CYS A 26 -9.03 -23.69 -6.15
CA CYS A 26 -8.90 -22.97 -4.89
C CYS A 26 -8.38 -21.56 -5.23
N GLY A 27 -9.31 -20.63 -5.43
CA GLY A 27 -9.04 -19.21 -5.43
C GLY A 27 -8.77 -18.78 -4.01
N GLU A 28 -7.54 -19.06 -3.56
CA GLU A 28 -6.91 -18.34 -2.45
C GLU A 28 -7.18 -16.85 -2.64
N GLY A 29 -7.65 -16.17 -1.58
CA GLY A 29 -8.19 -14.81 -1.59
C GLY A 29 -7.23 -13.75 -2.14
N GLY A 30 -7.05 -13.78 -3.46
CA GLY A 30 -6.08 -13.00 -4.20
C GLY A 30 -6.70 -11.71 -4.64
N GLU A 31 -6.20 -10.64 -4.07
CA GLU A 31 -6.22 -9.30 -4.65
C GLU A 31 -5.96 -9.42 -6.17
N GLY A 32 -6.78 -8.75 -6.99
CA GLY A 32 -6.78 -8.87 -8.45
C GLY A 32 -5.39 -8.68 -9.12
N PRO A 33 -5.33 -8.68 -10.46
CA PRO A 33 -4.06 -8.81 -11.20
C PRO A 33 -2.96 -7.85 -10.69
N ILE A 34 -1.71 -8.32 -10.74
CA ILE A 34 -0.54 -7.51 -10.41
C ILE A 34 -0.36 -6.48 -11.52
N VAL A 35 -0.72 -5.24 -11.24
CA VAL A 35 -0.59 -4.08 -12.12
C VAL A 35 0.15 -2.98 -11.38
N ALA A 36 0.91 -2.17 -12.11
CA ALA A 36 1.61 -1.02 -11.54
C ALA A 36 0.60 -0.02 -10.94
N PRO A 37 0.95 0.63 -9.81
CA PRO A 37 0.13 1.71 -9.28
C PRO A 37 0.16 2.93 -10.23
N PRO A 38 -0.83 3.82 -10.14
CA PRO A 38 -0.70 5.13 -10.76
C PRO A 38 0.44 5.90 -10.09
N ASP A 39 1.10 6.74 -10.88
CA ASP A 39 2.12 7.66 -10.37
C ASP A 39 1.55 8.60 -9.32
N PRO A 40 2.35 9.00 -8.32
CA PRO A 40 1.93 9.96 -7.31
C PRO A 40 1.77 11.35 -7.95
N PRO A 41 0.85 12.18 -7.45
CA PRO A 41 0.73 13.56 -7.93
C PRO A 41 1.97 14.39 -7.56
N ALA A 42 2.15 15.54 -8.21
CA ALA A 42 3.37 16.37 -8.10
C ALA A 42 3.77 16.72 -6.64
N GLU A 43 2.81 16.92 -5.73
CA GLU A 43 3.09 17.18 -4.30
C GLU A 43 3.88 16.04 -3.61
N TYR A 44 3.77 14.83 -4.14
CA TYR A 44 4.36 13.61 -3.60
C TYR A 44 5.46 13.01 -4.49
N ALA A 45 5.53 13.39 -5.77
CA ALA A 45 6.42 12.77 -6.75
C ALA A 45 7.91 12.81 -6.33
N ASP A 46 8.35 13.92 -5.74
CA ASP A 46 9.73 14.13 -5.31
C ASP A 46 9.97 13.81 -3.82
N LYS A 47 8.95 13.28 -3.11
CA LYS A 47 9.07 12.91 -1.71
C LYS A 47 9.67 11.51 -1.59
N HIS A 48 10.82 11.41 -0.95
CA HIS A 48 11.52 10.14 -0.73
C HIS A 48 11.81 9.88 0.73
N MET A 49 12.06 8.61 1.04
CA MET A 49 12.52 8.19 2.35
C MET A 49 13.73 9.03 2.77
N PRO A 50 13.75 9.58 3.99
CA PRO A 50 14.92 10.31 4.48
C PRO A 50 16.19 9.46 4.46
N ALA A 51 17.32 10.09 4.20
CA ALA A 51 18.60 9.38 4.05
C ALA A 51 18.95 8.54 5.28
N GLY A 52 19.33 7.28 5.06
CA GLY A 52 19.72 6.33 6.10
C GLY A 52 18.57 5.61 6.81
N TRP A 53 17.31 6.03 6.61
CA TRP A 53 16.18 5.46 7.35
C TRP A 53 15.83 4.03 6.97
N TRP A 54 16.17 3.59 5.75
CA TRP A 54 16.01 2.20 5.35
C TRP A 54 16.91 1.23 6.14
N ALA A 55 18.01 1.71 6.73
CA ALA A 55 18.94 0.91 7.51
C ALA A 55 18.79 1.12 9.03
N ASP A 56 17.88 2.00 9.46
CA ASP A 56 17.74 2.37 10.87
C ASP A 56 16.68 1.48 11.54
N ASP A 57 17.14 0.51 12.33
CA ASP A 57 16.28 -0.42 13.08
C ASP A 57 15.35 0.30 14.07
N LYS A 58 15.75 1.46 14.60
CA LYS A 58 14.90 2.23 15.50
C LYS A 58 13.74 2.86 14.75
N ILE A 59 13.98 3.42 13.57
CA ILE A 59 12.92 3.96 12.69
C ILE A 59 11.93 2.86 12.31
N VAL A 60 12.44 1.68 11.97
CA VAL A 60 11.61 0.51 11.66
C VAL A 60 10.76 0.07 12.86
N GLU A 61 11.32 0.01 14.06
CA GLU A 61 10.57 -0.36 15.27
C GLU A 61 9.53 0.69 15.68
N GLU A 62 9.85 1.97 15.54
CA GLU A 62 8.85 3.04 15.75
C GLU A 62 7.69 2.94 14.74
N GLY A 63 8.01 2.63 13.48
CA GLY A 63 7.02 2.31 12.44
C GLY A 63 6.16 1.10 12.79
N ARG A 64 6.75 0.03 13.33
CA ARG A 64 6.04 -1.16 13.81
C ARG A 64 4.99 -0.80 14.87
N LYS A 65 5.39 -0.01 15.87
CA LYS A 65 4.50 0.42 16.96
C LYS A 65 3.31 1.25 16.46
N LEU A 66 3.55 2.15 15.50
CA LEU A 66 2.48 2.89 14.83
C LEU A 66 1.57 1.94 14.04
N PHE A 67 2.14 1.02 13.26
CA PHE A 67 1.41 0.11 12.40
C PHE A 67 0.43 -0.79 13.16
N ILE A 68 0.80 -1.24 14.36
CA ILE A 68 -0.05 -2.09 15.22
C ILE A 68 -0.97 -1.28 16.16
N GLY A 69 -0.89 0.06 16.14
CA GLY A 69 -1.66 0.94 17.01
C GLY A 69 -1.19 1.01 18.47
N GLU A 70 0.07 0.65 18.74
CA GLU A 70 0.68 0.77 20.08
C GLU A 70 0.91 2.25 20.45
N THR A 71 1.42 3.05 19.51
CA THR A 71 1.69 4.49 19.74
C THR A 71 0.40 5.33 19.72
N ASN A 72 -0.54 4.98 18.84
CA ASN A 72 -1.83 5.66 18.72
C ASN A 72 -2.91 4.64 18.32
N PRO A 73 -3.84 4.27 19.22
CA PRO A 73 -4.84 3.25 18.93
C PRO A 73 -5.85 3.65 17.83
N ASP A 74 -5.99 4.94 17.53
CA ASP A 74 -6.81 5.42 16.42
C ASP A 74 -6.17 5.16 15.04
N VAL A 75 -4.88 4.81 15.03
CA VAL A 75 -4.07 4.48 13.85
C VAL A 75 -3.62 3.03 13.98
N ASN A 76 -4.39 2.11 13.42
CA ASN A 76 -4.08 0.68 13.48
C ASN A 76 -4.18 0.05 12.09
N CYS A 77 -3.07 0.12 11.35
CA CYS A 77 -2.91 -0.44 10.01
C CYS A 77 -3.09 -1.97 10.01
N ALA A 78 -2.57 -2.64 11.05
CA ALA A 78 -2.65 -4.09 11.24
C ALA A 78 -4.09 -4.60 11.36
N SER A 79 -5.05 -3.76 11.77
CA SER A 79 -6.48 -4.13 11.84
C SER A 79 -7.11 -4.46 10.48
N CYS A 80 -6.44 -4.12 9.37
CA CYS A 80 -6.83 -4.46 8.00
C CYS A 80 -5.73 -5.26 7.30
N HIS A 81 -4.47 -4.86 7.44
CA HIS A 81 -3.32 -5.43 6.73
C HIS A 81 -2.63 -6.59 7.46
N GLY A 82 -3.06 -6.92 8.68
CA GLY A 82 -2.46 -7.95 9.53
C GLY A 82 -1.12 -7.54 10.13
N LYS A 83 -0.78 -8.09 11.29
CA LYS A 83 0.49 -7.78 11.99
C LYS A 83 1.71 -8.37 11.27
N ASP A 84 1.49 -9.38 10.44
CA ASP A 84 2.46 -10.10 9.62
C ASP A 84 2.40 -9.67 8.13
N GLY A 85 1.64 -8.62 7.81
CA GLY A 85 1.44 -8.13 6.44
C GLY A 85 0.46 -8.98 5.62
N LYS A 86 -0.12 -10.03 6.20
CA LYS A 86 -1.21 -10.82 5.61
C LYS A 86 -2.54 -10.10 5.87
N PRO A 87 -3.32 -9.76 4.84
CA PRO A 87 -4.54 -8.99 5.02
C PRO A 87 -5.57 -9.79 5.84
N VAL A 88 -6.14 -9.14 6.85
CA VAL A 88 -7.22 -9.68 7.70
C VAL A 88 -8.60 -9.18 7.26
N LYS A 89 -8.65 -8.19 6.36
CA LYS A 89 -9.89 -7.69 5.75
C LYS A 89 -9.82 -7.80 4.23
N ALA A 90 -10.95 -8.17 3.62
CA ALA A 90 -11.09 -8.24 2.17
C ALA A 90 -10.75 -6.90 1.51
N GLY A 91 -9.93 -6.96 0.46
CA GLY A 91 -9.49 -5.79 -0.31
C GLY A 91 -8.33 -5.01 0.33
N ALA A 92 -7.85 -5.38 1.51
CA ALA A 92 -6.60 -4.84 2.04
C ALA A 92 -5.40 -5.41 1.28
N ARG A 93 -4.34 -4.60 1.14
CA ARG A 93 -3.12 -5.00 0.44
C ARG A 93 -2.37 -6.10 1.20
N ASP A 94 -1.99 -7.18 0.53
CA ASP A 94 -1.01 -8.18 1.01
C ASP A 94 0.41 -7.69 0.72
N PHE A 95 1.09 -7.25 1.78
CA PHE A 95 2.43 -6.68 1.69
C PHE A 95 3.53 -7.73 1.50
N ARG A 96 3.19 -9.02 1.57
CA ARG A 96 4.15 -10.13 1.44
C ARG A 96 4.38 -10.50 -0.03
N VAL A 97 3.52 -10.03 -0.93
CA VAL A 97 3.63 -10.28 -2.39
C VAL A 97 4.70 -9.34 -2.99
N ALA A 98 5.97 -9.72 -2.83
CA ALA A 98 7.13 -8.92 -3.25
C ALA A 98 7.05 -8.44 -4.71
N ASP A 99 6.61 -9.31 -5.63
CA ASP A 99 6.46 -8.97 -7.05
C ASP A 99 5.47 -7.83 -7.32
N ARG A 100 4.45 -7.70 -6.46
CA ARG A 100 3.53 -6.57 -6.50
C ARG A 100 4.14 -5.36 -5.82
N MET A 101 4.77 -5.55 -4.67
CA MET A 101 5.33 -4.47 -3.83
C MET A 101 6.47 -3.71 -4.50
N LYS A 102 7.31 -4.40 -5.28
CA LYS A 102 8.38 -3.75 -6.04
C LYS A 102 7.91 -2.77 -7.12
N LEU A 103 6.62 -2.81 -7.49
CA LEU A 103 6.04 -1.91 -8.50
C LEU A 103 5.73 -0.51 -7.95
N TYR A 104 5.72 -0.36 -6.64
CA TYR A 104 5.40 0.89 -5.97
C TYR A 104 6.71 1.56 -5.55
N SER A 105 6.86 2.84 -5.87
CA SER A 105 7.93 3.65 -5.28
C SER A 105 7.63 3.96 -3.82
N ASP A 106 8.66 4.39 -3.09
CA ASP A 106 8.52 4.92 -1.74
C ASP A 106 7.58 6.14 -1.68
N SER A 107 7.63 7.01 -2.69
CA SER A 107 6.73 8.16 -2.86
C SER A 107 5.27 7.74 -3.03
N VAL A 108 4.99 6.66 -3.77
CA VAL A 108 3.62 6.13 -3.91
C VAL A 108 3.13 5.57 -2.58
N TRP A 109 3.96 4.80 -1.87
CA TRP A 109 3.60 4.28 -0.54
C TRP A 109 3.25 5.40 0.43
N PHE A 110 4.13 6.40 0.51
CA PHE A 110 3.92 7.56 1.36
C PHE A 110 2.65 8.35 0.99
N TRP A 111 2.38 8.52 -0.31
CA TRP A 111 1.15 9.13 -0.80
C TRP A 111 -0.09 8.34 -0.38
N ARG A 112 -0.09 7.01 -0.54
CA ARG A 112 -1.24 6.16 -0.15
C ARG A 112 -1.50 6.16 1.35
N ILE A 113 -0.47 6.24 2.17
CA ILE A 113 -0.64 6.42 3.62
C ILE A 113 -1.22 7.81 3.91
N SER A 114 -0.73 8.84 3.21
CA SER A 114 -1.15 10.22 3.44
C SER A 114 -2.61 10.47 3.07
N GLU A 115 -3.01 10.06 1.86
CA GLU A 115 -4.31 10.39 1.25
C GLU A 115 -5.29 9.22 1.22
N GLY A 116 -4.86 8.03 1.63
CA GLY A 116 -5.65 6.81 1.50
C GLY A 116 -5.71 6.31 0.06
N VAL A 117 -6.64 5.40 -0.20
CA VAL A 117 -6.91 4.88 -1.54
C VAL A 117 -8.38 5.16 -1.89
N PRO A 118 -8.66 6.00 -2.90
CA PRO A 118 -10.02 6.30 -3.32
C PRO A 118 -10.83 5.03 -3.62
N ASN A 119 -12.12 5.05 -3.31
CA ASN A 119 -13.04 3.92 -3.51
C ASN A 119 -12.68 2.63 -2.74
N THR A 120 -11.91 2.75 -1.66
CA THR A 120 -11.59 1.63 -0.77
C THR A 120 -11.91 1.97 0.70
N LYS A 121 -11.62 1.04 1.61
CA LYS A 121 -11.69 1.28 3.05
C LYS A 121 -10.41 1.88 3.65
N MET A 122 -9.35 2.05 2.85
CA MET A 122 -8.08 2.62 3.31
C MET A 122 -8.21 4.13 3.47
N LYS A 123 -8.18 4.60 4.72
CA LYS A 123 -8.36 6.01 5.10
C LYS A 123 -7.08 6.82 4.84
N ALA A 124 -7.26 8.13 4.69
CA ALA A 124 -6.17 9.10 4.74
C ALA A 124 -5.68 9.29 6.18
N TRP A 125 -4.36 9.34 6.37
CA TRP A 125 -3.75 9.52 7.68
C TRP A 125 -3.06 10.87 7.87
N LYS A 126 -3.02 11.74 6.83
CA LYS A 126 -2.35 13.05 6.88
C LYS A 126 -2.80 14.01 7.97
N SER A 127 -4.06 13.93 8.40
CA SER A 127 -4.58 14.75 9.50
C SER A 127 -4.30 14.17 10.90
N LYS A 128 -3.91 12.89 10.99
CA LYS A 128 -3.71 12.17 12.26
C LYS A 128 -2.25 11.87 12.56
N LEU A 129 -1.42 11.78 11.53
CA LEU A 129 0.00 11.47 11.64
C LEU A 129 0.82 12.62 11.05
N PRO A 130 1.86 13.09 11.76
CA PRO A 130 2.86 13.95 11.15
C PRO A 130 3.59 13.19 10.03
N GLU A 131 4.22 13.95 9.13
CA GLU A 131 4.96 13.39 8.00
C GLU A 131 6.01 12.36 8.43
N GLU A 132 6.73 12.65 9.50
CA GLU A 132 7.76 11.77 10.07
C GLU A 132 7.22 10.36 10.38
N ASP A 133 6.07 10.28 11.04
CA ASP A 133 5.46 9.01 11.43
C ASP A 133 4.95 8.22 10.22
N ARG A 134 4.52 8.91 9.17
CA ARG A 134 4.15 8.23 7.91
C ARG A 134 5.37 7.63 7.23
N TRP A 135 6.53 8.28 7.26
CA TRP A 135 7.76 7.69 6.75
C TRP A 135 8.22 6.48 7.56
N LYS A 136 8.05 6.50 8.89
CA LYS A 136 8.30 5.33 9.74
C LYS A 136 7.41 4.15 9.37
N LEU A 137 6.13 4.41 9.06
CA LEU A 137 5.22 3.38 8.54
C LEU A 137 5.72 2.79 7.21
N VAL A 138 6.15 3.62 6.25
CA VAL A 138 6.75 3.16 4.98
C VAL A 138 7.99 2.30 5.24
N ALA A 139 8.88 2.72 6.14
CA ALA A 139 10.10 1.99 6.47
C ALA A 139 9.80 0.60 7.06
N PHE A 140 8.77 0.50 7.91
CA PHE A 140 8.32 -0.75 8.48
C PHE A 140 7.57 -1.65 7.48
N GLU A 141 6.62 -1.11 6.71
CA GLU A 141 5.80 -1.85 5.73
C GLU A 141 6.66 -2.60 4.72
N ARG A 142 7.76 -1.98 4.30
CA ARG A 142 8.79 -2.56 3.43
C ARG A 142 9.25 -3.95 3.88
N ASN A 143 9.31 -4.22 5.18
CA ASN A 143 9.86 -5.48 5.72
C ASN A 143 9.01 -6.72 5.43
N PHE A 144 7.74 -6.57 5.04
CA PHE A 144 6.89 -7.72 4.76
C PHE A 144 7.23 -8.42 3.45
N GLY A 145 7.63 -7.66 2.42
CA GLY A 145 7.88 -8.19 1.07
C GLY A 145 9.23 -7.82 0.49
N LEU A 146 9.88 -6.75 0.97
CA LEU A 146 11.10 -6.18 0.40
C LEU A 146 12.20 -5.98 1.46
N LYS A 147 12.22 -6.80 2.52
CA LYS A 147 13.20 -6.67 3.61
C LYS A 147 14.63 -6.58 3.08
N GLY A 148 15.39 -5.60 3.57
CA GLY A 148 16.76 -5.35 3.12
C GLY A 148 16.88 -4.59 1.80
N GLN A 149 15.76 -4.11 1.22
CA GLN A 149 15.78 -3.24 0.04
C GLN A 149 15.50 -1.77 0.36
N GLU A 150 16.05 -0.86 -0.43
CA GLU A 150 15.77 0.57 -0.44
C GLU A 150 15.34 1.01 -1.85
N TRP A 151 14.58 2.09 -1.94
CA TRP A 151 14.19 2.65 -3.23
C TRP A 151 15.30 3.52 -3.82
N ASP A 152 15.75 3.21 -5.03
CA ASP A 152 16.63 4.04 -5.84
C ASP A 152 15.79 4.88 -6.80
N ALA A 153 15.64 6.17 -6.50
CA ALA A 153 14.83 7.09 -7.30
C ALA A 153 15.37 7.28 -8.73
N SER A 154 16.69 7.16 -8.94
CA SER A 154 17.30 7.30 -10.26
C SER A 154 17.05 6.07 -11.13
N LYS A 155 17.11 4.88 -10.53
CA LYS A 155 16.83 3.62 -11.25
C LYS A 155 15.35 3.25 -11.28
N LYS A 156 14.52 3.95 -10.50
CA LYS A 156 13.10 3.62 -10.26
C LYS A 156 12.92 2.16 -9.88
N ALA A 157 13.75 1.68 -8.96
CA ALA A 157 13.81 0.28 -8.58
C ALA A 157 14.19 0.11 -7.11
N TRP A 158 13.72 -0.99 -6.53
CA TRP A 158 14.20 -1.45 -5.22
C TRP A 158 15.54 -2.16 -5.37
N VAL A 159 16.52 -1.73 -4.59
CA VAL A 159 17.90 -2.24 -4.59
C VAL A 159 18.32 -2.62 -3.17
N PRO A 160 19.38 -3.43 -2.96
CA PRO A 160 19.84 -3.74 -1.61
C PRO A 160 20.22 -2.47 -0.84
N VAL A 161 19.86 -2.39 0.45
CA VAL A 161 20.21 -1.26 1.33
C VAL A 161 21.71 -1.00 1.32
N GLY A 162 22.10 0.27 1.19
CA GLY A 162 23.49 0.71 1.06
C GLY A 162 24.00 0.76 -0.38
N SER A 163 23.16 0.42 -1.36
CA SER A 163 23.51 0.48 -2.79
C SER A 163 23.14 1.83 -3.44
N VAL A 164 22.27 2.61 -2.80
CA VAL A 164 21.98 3.98 -3.21
C VAL A 164 23.06 4.87 -2.62
N ALA A 165 23.84 5.54 -3.48
CA ALA A 165 24.78 6.56 -3.03
C ALA A 165 24.01 7.60 -2.22
N ALA A 166 24.48 7.92 -1.00
CA ALA A 166 23.80 8.79 -0.07
C ALA A 166 23.37 10.09 -0.76
N ALA A 167 22.06 10.23 -1.02
CA ALA A 167 21.51 11.51 -1.45
C ALA A 167 21.80 12.54 -0.36
N PRO A 168 22.18 13.78 -0.71
CA PRO A 168 22.43 14.81 0.30
C PRO A 168 21.15 14.98 1.13
N ALA A 169 21.28 14.81 2.44
CA ALA A 169 20.18 14.89 3.38
C ALA A 169 19.49 16.26 3.22
N ALA A 170 18.23 16.26 2.75
CA ALA A 170 17.37 17.41 2.94
C ALA A 170 17.15 17.56 4.45
N ASP A 171 17.62 18.67 4.99
CA ASP A 171 17.74 18.98 6.40
C ASP A 171 16.50 18.60 7.23
N ALA A 172 16.68 17.66 8.15
CA ALA A 172 15.75 17.34 9.24
C ALA A 172 15.57 18.49 10.27
N LYS A 173 15.91 19.74 9.91
CA LYS A 173 15.93 20.89 10.82
C LYS A 173 14.68 21.76 10.78
N ASP A 174 13.82 21.64 9.76
CA ASP A 174 12.61 22.49 9.67
C ASP A 174 11.36 21.93 10.35
N ALA A 175 11.38 20.67 10.82
CA ALA A 175 10.23 20.06 11.50
C ALA A 175 9.96 20.60 12.93
N LYS A 176 10.86 21.41 13.51
CA LYS A 176 10.73 21.91 14.89
C LYS A 176 10.15 23.33 15.05
N LYS A 177 9.81 24.04 13.96
CA LYS A 177 9.31 25.43 14.08
C LYS A 177 7.78 25.56 14.26
N GLY A 178 7.01 24.48 14.10
CA GLY A 178 5.54 24.52 14.22
C GLY A 178 4.96 24.44 15.63
N ALA A 179 5.74 23.98 16.62
CA ALA A 179 5.23 23.66 17.95
C ALA A 179 5.57 24.72 19.00
N LYS A 180 5.10 25.97 18.83
CA LYS A 180 4.86 26.91 19.95
C LYS A 180 4.19 28.20 19.44
N LYS A 181 2.86 28.24 19.48
CA LYS A 181 2.05 29.45 19.80
C LYS A 181 0.60 29.04 19.96
N GLY A 182 0.10 29.11 21.20
CA GLY A 182 -1.31 28.87 21.50
C GLY A 182 -1.58 28.35 22.92
N ALA A 183 -0.99 28.95 23.94
CA ALA A 183 -1.45 28.77 25.32
C ALA A 183 -1.68 30.16 25.91
N THR A 184 -2.93 30.62 25.87
CA THR A 184 -3.41 31.78 26.62
C THR A 184 -3.96 31.28 27.95
N PRO A 185 -3.45 31.72 29.11
CA PRO A 185 -4.10 31.45 30.38
C PRO A 185 -5.22 32.47 30.62
N ALA A 186 -6.45 32.00 30.76
CA ALA A 186 -7.55 32.78 31.31
C ALA A 186 -7.37 32.84 32.84
N GLY A 187 -6.78 33.93 33.32
CA GLY A 187 -6.73 34.30 34.74
C GLY A 187 -7.69 35.45 35.00
N GLY A 188 -8.71 35.22 35.83
CA GLY A 188 -9.64 36.26 36.27
C GLY A 188 -9.00 37.27 37.22
N LYS A 189 -9.53 38.49 37.23
CA LYS A 189 -9.48 39.40 38.39
C LYS A 189 -10.79 40.17 38.55
N LYS A 190 -11.24 40.13 39.80
CA LYS A 190 -12.26 40.91 40.50
C LYS A 190 -12.33 42.38 40.09
N LYS A 191 -13.56 42.91 39.98
CA LYS A 191 -14.05 44.04 40.78
C LYS A 191 -15.52 43.80 41.11
#